data_AF-A0A3B9SNZ5-F1
#
_entry.id   AF-A0A3B9SNZ5-F1
#
_cell.length_a   1.000
_cell.length_b   1.000
_cell.length_c   1.000
_cell.angle_alpha   90.00
_cell.angle_beta   90.00
_cell.angle_gamma   90.00
#
_symmetry.space_group_name_H-M   'P 1'
#
loop_
_entity.id
_entity.type
_entity.pdbx_description
1 polymer ?
#
loop_
_entity_poly.entity_id
_entity_poly.type
_entity_poly.pdbx_seq_one_letter_code
_entity_poly.pdbx_strand_id
1 'polypeptide(L)' 'MIRTLYWQDGTLYILDQTRIPEETEYVPCRDHRDVAEAIRSMRVRGAPAIGAAAAYGVAL' A
#
# COMPACT_ATOMS: atom_id res chain seq x y z
N MET A 1 -5.84 -4.40 -15.18
CA MET A 1 -4.46 -3.97 -14.84
C MET A 1 -4.33 -3.99 -13.33
N ILE A 2 -3.35 -4.72 -12.78
CA ILE A 2 -3.07 -4.75 -11.34
C ILE A 2 -2.37 -3.44 -10.97
N ARG A 3 -2.84 -2.75 -9.93
CA ARG A 3 -2.25 -1.49 -9.46
C ARG A 3 -1.44 -1.76 -8.20
N THR A 4 -0.24 -1.21 -8.08
CA THR A 4 0.54 -1.34 -6.84
C THR A 4 -0.10 -0.54 -5.70
N LEU A 5 -0.60 0.65 -6.01
CA LEU A 5 -1.25 1.58 -5.11
C LEU A 5 -2.43 2.23 -5.85
N TYR A 6 -3.55 2.47 -5.17
CA TYR A 6 -4.58 3.37 -5.67
C TYR A 6 -5.30 4.08 -4.53
N TRP A 7 -5.77 5.29 -4.79
CA TRP A 7 -6.54 6.07 -3.84
C TRP A 7 -8.01 6.08 -4.23
N GLN A 8 -8.89 5.87 -3.27
CA GLN A 8 -10.33 5.93 -3.49
C GLN A 8 -11.03 6.33 -2.18
N ASP A 9 -11.95 7.29 -2.27
CA ASP A 9 -12.85 7.68 -1.17
C ASP A 9 -12.13 7.97 0.16
N GLY A 10 -10.97 8.65 0.08
CA GLY A 10 -10.17 9.02 1.25
C GLY A 10 -9.34 7.87 1.85
N THR A 11 -9.26 6.73 1.16
CA THR A 11 -8.50 5.55 1.60
C THR A 11 -7.46 5.19 0.55
N LEU A 12 -6.23 4.92 1.00
CA LEU A 12 -5.19 4.32 0.16
C LEU A 12 -5.38 2.80 0.15
N TYR A 13 -5.32 2.18 -1.01
CA TYR A 13 -5.31 0.73 -1.17
C TYR A 13 -3.96 0.29 -1.71
N ILE A 14 -3.32 -0.61 -0.97
CA ILE A 14 -2.00 -1.15 -1.30
C ILE A 14 -2.15 -2.61 -1.71
N LEU A 15 -1.61 -3.00 -2.87
CA LEU A 15 -1.53 -4.41 -3.24
C LEU A 15 -0.66 -5.16 -2.24
N ASP A 16 -1.18 -6.23 -1.65
CA ASP A 16 -0.40 -7.09 -0.74
C ASP A 16 0.57 -7.97 -1.54
N GLN A 17 1.81 -7.50 -1.67
CA GLN A 17 2.86 -8.21 -2.40
C GLN A 17 3.35 -9.48 -1.68
N THR A 18 2.85 -9.81 -0.49
CA THR A 18 3.17 -11.07 0.21
C THR A 18 2.29 -12.23 -0.24
N ARG A 19 1.16 -11.93 -0.91
CA ARG A 19 0.17 -12.93 -1.35
C ARG A 19 0.22 -13.25 -2.84
N ILE A 20 0.98 -12.49 -3.62
CA ILE A 20 1.20 -12.78 -5.04
C ILE A 20 2.31 -13.83 -5.21
N PRO A 21 2.19 -14.73 -6.20
CA PRO A 21 1.20 -14.74 -7.29
C PRO A 21 -0.15 -15.40 -6.98
N GLU A 22 -0.33 -16.01 -5.80
CA GLU A 22 -1.49 -16.85 -5.49
C GLU A 22 -2.80 -16.02 -5.43
N GLU A 23 -2.76 -14.84 -4.82
CA GLU A 23 -3.93 -13.99 -4.60
C GLU A 23 -3.61 -12.52 -4.84
N THR A 24 -4.54 -11.80 -5.47
CA THR A 24 -4.46 -10.34 -5.67
C THR A 24 -5.38 -9.64 -4.68
N GLU A 25 -4.83 -9.33 -3.50
CA GLU A 25 -5.55 -8.68 -2.40
C GLU A 25 -5.03 -7.26 -2.14
N TYR A 26 -5.91 -6.37 -1.68
CA TYR A 26 -5.56 -4.99 -1.36
C TYR A 26 -5.81 -4.69 0.12
N VAL A 27 -4.81 -4.09 0.76
CA VAL A 27 -4.89 -3.63 2.14
C VAL A 27 -5.33 -2.17 2.17
N PRO A 28 -6.47 -1.83 2.80
CA PRO A 28 -6.87 -0.45 3.00
C PRO A 28 -6.02 0.19 4.09
N CYS A 29 -5.52 1.39 3.82
CA CYS A 29 -4.81 2.23 4.75
C CYS A 29 -5.59 3.54 4.93
N ARG A 30 -6.06 3.77 6.16
CA ARG A 30 -6.91 4.92 6.52
C ARG A 30 -6.15 6.02 7.26
N ASP A 31 -4.96 5.70 7.76
CA ASP A 31 -4.05 6.65 8.38
C ASP A 31 -2.58 6.32 8.07
N HIS A 32 -1.67 7.21 8.45
CA HIS A 32 -0.23 7.01 8.30
C HIS A 32 0.31 5.75 9.02
N ARG A 33 -0.36 5.23 10.05
CA ARG A 33 0.09 4.03 10.79
C ARG A 33 -0.16 2.78 9.98
N ASP A 34 -1.30 2.70 9.31
CA ASP A 34 -1.61 1.61 8.37
C ASP A 34 -0.57 1.56 7.23
N VAL A 35 -0.22 2.72 6.68
CA VAL A 35 0.79 2.83 5.62
C VAL A 35 2.16 2.38 6.13
N ALA A 36 2.57 2.86 7.31
CA ALA A 36 3.84 2.47 7.91
C ALA A 36 3.90 0.97 8.20
N GLU A 37 2.77 0.36 8.57
CA GLU A 37 2.67 -1.08 8.77
C GLU A 37 2.76 -1.86 7.46
N ALA A 38 2.12 -1.40 6.39
CA ALA A 38 2.24 -2.02 5.08
C ALA A 38 3.69 -2.03 4.56
N ILE A 39 4.48 -0.98 4.86
CA ILE A 39 5.91 -0.93 4.53
C ILE A 39 6.70 -1.91 5.40
N ARG A 40 6.52 -1.87 6.73
CA ARG A 40 7.27 -2.74 7.67
C ARG A 40 7.01 -4.22 7.46
N SER A 41 5.77 -4.59 7.18
CA SER A 41 5.35 -5.98 6.91
C SER A 41 5.65 -6.44 5.48
N MET A 42 6.31 -5.61 4.66
CA MET A 42 6.64 -5.90 3.26
C MET A 42 5.43 -6.15 2.34
N ARG A 43 4.23 -5.73 2.75
CA ARG A 43 3.04 -5.70 1.89
C ARG A 43 3.24 -4.77 0.70
N VAL A 44 3.93 -3.65 0.91
CA VAL A 44 4.53 -2.85 -0.17
C VAL A 44 6.05 -2.88 -0.07
N ARG A 45 6.70 -3.15 -1.20
CA ARG A 45 8.17 -3.14 -1.30
C ARG A 45 8.64 -2.60 -2.65
N GLY A 46 9.93 -2.28 -2.73
CA GLY A 46 10.57 -1.58 -3.84
C GLY A 46 10.68 -0.08 -3.56
N ALA A 47 11.87 0.48 -3.70
CA ALA A 47 12.15 1.86 -3.25
C ALA A 47 11.18 2.91 -3.82
N PRO A 48 10.84 2.90 -5.12
CA PRO A 48 9.86 3.85 -5.67
C PRO A 48 8.45 3.67 -5.08
N ALA A 49 8.00 2.43 -4.87
CA ALA A 49 6.68 2.14 -4.33
C ALA A 49 6.58 2.52 -2.84
N ILE A 50 7.65 2.29 -2.07
CA ILE A 50 7.75 2.74 -0.67
C ILE A 50 7.67 4.27 -0.60
N GLY A 51 8.40 4.99 -1.46
CA GLY A 51 8.35 6.44 -1.52
C GLY A 51 6.94 6.97 -1.83
N ALA A 52 6.27 6.37 -2.83
CA ALA A 52 4.90 6.74 -3.17
C ALA A 52 3.91 6.43 -2.03
N ALA A 53 3.99 5.25 -1.42
CA ALA A 53 3.15 4.88 -0.28
C ALA A 53 3.35 5.83 0.90
N ALA A 54 4.60 6.15 1.25
CA ALA A 54 4.91 7.10 2.31
C ALA A 54 4.33 8.50 2.04
N ALA A 55 4.37 8.97 0.79
CA ALA A 55 3.78 10.25 0.41
C ALA A 55 2.25 10.26 0.62
N TYR A 56 1.54 9.17 0.29
CA TYR A 56 0.13 9.03 0.63
C TYR A 56 -0.09 8.95 2.14
N GLY A 57 0.80 8.30 2.88
CA GLY A 57 0.77 8.28 4.34
C GLY A 57 0.90 9.66 4.98
N VAL A 58 1.56 10.62 4.33
CA VAL A 58 1.60 12.03 4.79
C VAL A 58 0.28 12.76 4.49
N ALA A 59 -0.44 12.35 3.45
CA ALA A 59 -1.73 12.95 3.07
C ALA A 59 -2.93 12.39 3.87
N LEU A 60 -2.79 11.19 4.45
CA LEU A 60 -3.74 10.51 5.35
C LEU A 60 -3.59 10.97 6.81
#